data_AF-A0A812IZS7-F1
#
_entry.id   AF-A0A812IZS7-F1
#
_cell.length_a   1.000
_cell.length_b   1.000
_cell.length_c   1.000
_cell.angle_alpha   90.00
_cell.angle_beta   90.00
_cell.angle_gamma   90.00
#
_symmetry.space_group_name_H-M   'P 1'
#
loop_
_entity.id
_entity.type
_entity.pdbx_description
1 polymer ?
#
loop_
_entity_poly.entity_id
_entity_poly.type
_entity_poly.pdbx_seq_one_letter_code
_entity_poly.pdbx_strand_id
1 'polypeptide(L)'
;MPAVWSVPEALVAAELATAFPSNAGYVTWVTAAFGPFWGFLEGFLSWVAGVSDNSIYPVLFCDYLQHILPATADGTPRILCALAFALALSWLNYAGLNIMGWSAVGLAIFTILPFLYIVPAGLPEVELANFLVVPRLQEMDWQKYLNVLFWNLNYWDSASTLAGEVRDPRRVFPQALCLAMMFVIASYVFPLFVGVGRLLALAVDPKHQDCVAKCSAALKSLTQDEQKKCHKISHVCSATVLGVLI
;
A
#
# COMPACT_ATOMS: atom_id res chain seq x y z
N MET A 1 7.37 -13.06 -6.70
CA MET A 1 7.72 -12.39 -5.42
C MET A 1 6.72 -12.74 -4.32
N PRO A 2 5.39 -12.54 -4.45
CA PRO A 2 4.44 -12.88 -3.37
C PRO A 2 4.52 -14.35 -2.92
N ALA A 3 4.49 -15.29 -3.86
CA ALA A 3 4.58 -16.72 -3.55
C ALA A 3 5.98 -17.18 -3.06
N VAL A 4 7.04 -16.42 -3.36
CA VAL A 4 8.43 -16.83 -3.07
C VAL A 4 8.94 -16.22 -1.77
N TRP A 5 8.44 -15.04 -1.41
CA TRP A 5 8.86 -14.30 -0.21
C TRP A 5 7.78 -14.30 0.86
N SER A 6 6.61 -13.76 0.54
CA SER A 6 5.53 -13.51 1.50
C SER A 6 4.87 -14.80 2.00
N VAL A 7 4.72 -15.82 1.16
CA VAL A 7 4.16 -17.12 1.58
C VAL A 7 5.07 -17.84 2.59
N PRO A 8 6.39 -18.06 2.34
CA PRO A 8 7.28 -18.63 3.35
C PRO A 8 7.37 -17.79 4.61
N GLU A 9 7.42 -16.46 4.49
CA GLU A 9 7.45 -15.54 5.63
C GLU A 9 6.22 -15.72 6.52
N ALA A 10 5.01 -15.73 5.94
CA ALA A 10 3.77 -15.92 6.69
C ALA A 10 3.67 -17.32 7.31
N LEU A 11 4.18 -18.37 6.65
CA LEU A 11 4.21 -19.72 7.21
C LEU A 11 5.18 -19.81 8.41
N VAL A 12 6.37 -19.22 8.31
CA VAL A 12 7.33 -19.16 9.42
C VAL A 12 6.76 -18.34 10.58
N ALA A 13 6.13 -17.20 10.29
CA ALA A 13 5.46 -16.37 11.29
C ALA A 13 4.31 -17.13 11.97
N ALA A 14 3.54 -17.93 11.22
CA ALA A 14 2.49 -18.77 11.78
C ALA A 14 3.06 -19.84 12.72
N GLU A 15 4.08 -20.59 12.30
CA GLU A 15 4.71 -21.61 13.14
C GLU A 15 5.29 -21.01 14.43
N LEU A 16 6.04 -19.90 14.33
CA LEU A 16 6.66 -19.27 15.49
C LEU A 16 5.64 -18.61 16.43
N ALA A 17 4.59 -18.00 15.92
CA ALA A 17 3.52 -17.43 16.74
C ALA A 17 2.75 -18.49 17.52
N THR A 18 2.57 -19.68 16.94
CA THR A 18 1.92 -20.80 17.64
C THR A 18 2.84 -21.50 18.65
N ALA A 19 4.16 -21.48 18.40
CA ALA A 19 5.17 -21.99 19.33
C ALA A 19 5.39 -21.06 20.54
N PHE A 20 5.36 -19.74 20.32
CA PHE A 20 5.55 -18.70 21.33
C PHE A 20 4.34 -17.75 21.39
N PRO A 21 3.23 -18.14 22.04
CA PRO A 21 2.03 -17.32 22.15
C PRO A 21 2.22 -16.20 23.18
N SER A 22 3.05 -15.22 22.84
CA SER A 22 3.37 -14.05 23.66
C SER A 22 3.12 -12.77 22.87
N ASN A 23 2.60 -11.74 23.54
CA ASN A 23 2.41 -10.42 22.93
C ASN A 23 3.72 -9.73 22.53
N ALA A 24 4.88 -10.22 23.03
CA ALA A 24 6.19 -9.76 22.58
C ALA A 24 6.56 -10.29 21.18
N GLY A 25 5.77 -11.20 20.59
CA GLY A 25 5.86 -11.60 19.19
C GLY A 25 7.27 -11.95 18.71
N TYR A 26 7.67 -11.36 17.58
CA TYR A 26 8.96 -11.52 16.93
C TYR A 26 10.18 -11.26 17.84
N VAL A 27 10.08 -10.36 18.83
CA VAL A 27 11.15 -10.08 19.81
C VAL A 27 11.44 -11.33 20.65
N THR A 28 10.40 -12.09 20.99
CA THR A 28 10.54 -13.34 21.76
C THR A 28 11.28 -14.40 20.95
N TRP A 29 11.01 -14.49 19.65
CA TRP A 29 11.64 -15.48 18.77
C TRP A 29 13.14 -15.23 18.65
N VAL A 30 13.52 -13.97 18.42
CA VAL A 30 14.94 -13.57 18.29
C VAL A 30 15.65 -13.69 19.64
N THR A 31 14.98 -13.32 20.74
CA THR A 31 15.53 -13.50 22.09
C THR A 31 15.78 -14.97 22.41
N ALA A 32 14.86 -15.87 22.03
CA ALA A 32 14.99 -17.30 22.26
C ALA A 32 16.09 -17.95 21.41
N ALA A 33 16.29 -17.47 20.17
CA ALA A 33 17.27 -18.04 19.24
C ALA A 33 18.69 -17.49 19.43
N PHE A 34 18.84 -16.17 19.63
CA PHE A 34 20.13 -15.47 19.60
C PHE A 34 20.48 -14.80 20.95
N GLY A 35 19.56 -14.75 21.89
CA GLY A 35 19.75 -14.18 23.22
C GLY A 35 19.24 -12.74 23.38
N PRO A 36 19.30 -12.18 24.61
CA PRO A 36 18.61 -10.94 24.96
C PRO A 36 19.05 -9.69 24.19
N PHE A 37 20.34 -9.60 23.83
CA PHE A 37 20.87 -8.45 23.09
C PHE A 37 20.25 -8.32 21.69
N TRP A 38 20.15 -9.44 20.96
CA TRP A 38 19.62 -9.46 19.61
C TRP A 38 18.10 -9.25 19.59
N GLY A 39 17.38 -9.76 20.60
CA GLY A 39 15.97 -9.46 20.78
C GLY A 39 15.72 -7.97 21.02
N PHE A 40 16.50 -7.33 21.89
CA PHE A 40 16.39 -5.88 22.09
C PHE A 40 16.69 -5.09 20.80
N LEU A 41 17.74 -5.46 20.07
CA LEU A 41 18.11 -4.80 18.83
C LEU A 41 17.00 -4.92 17.77
N GLU A 42 16.44 -6.11 17.61
CA GLU A 42 15.35 -6.34 16.67
C GLU A 42 14.11 -5.51 17.07
N GLY A 43 13.69 -5.54 18.34
CA GLY A 43 12.57 -4.71 18.79
C GLY A 43 12.80 -3.22 18.61
N PHE A 44 14.04 -2.74 18.82
CA PHE A 44 14.40 -1.34 18.58
C PHE A 44 14.34 -0.97 17.09
N LEU A 45 14.88 -1.82 16.21
CA LEU A 45 14.84 -1.59 14.76
C LEU A 45 13.41 -1.62 14.23
N SER A 46 12.59 -2.56 14.70
CA SER A 46 11.17 -2.68 14.34
C SER A 46 10.38 -1.47 14.82
N TRP A 47 10.71 -0.90 15.99
CA TRP A 47 10.13 0.36 16.46
C TRP A 47 10.52 1.54 15.55
N VAL A 48 11.80 1.68 15.19
CA VAL A 48 12.25 2.75 14.26
C VAL A 48 11.56 2.61 12.90
N ALA A 49 11.49 1.40 12.36
CA ALA A 49 10.80 1.10 11.11
C ALA A 49 9.31 1.47 11.19
N GLY A 50 8.63 1.10 12.27
CA GLY A 50 7.23 1.45 12.50
C GLY A 50 6.99 2.95 12.61
N VAL A 51 7.88 3.72 13.26
CA VAL A 51 7.76 5.19 13.32
C VAL A 51 7.95 5.82 11.94
N SER A 52 8.95 5.36 11.19
CA SER A 52 9.18 5.83 9.82
C SER A 52 7.99 5.52 8.91
N ASP A 53 7.44 4.32 8.98
CA ASP A 53 6.29 3.90 8.17
C ASP A 53 5.03 4.72 8.52
N ASN A 54 4.75 4.89 9.82
CA ASN A 54 3.60 5.67 10.28
C ASN A 54 3.63 7.14 9.84
N SER A 55 4.81 7.71 9.55
CA SER A 55 4.95 9.09 9.09
C SER A 55 4.43 9.31 7.66
N ILE A 56 4.32 8.24 6.87
CA ILE A 56 3.92 8.29 5.46
C ILE A 56 2.39 8.52 5.34
N TYR A 57 1.58 7.86 6.18
CA TYR A 57 0.12 7.88 6.04
C TYR A 57 -0.54 9.27 6.17
N PRO A 58 -0.17 10.14 7.14
CA PRO A 58 -0.75 11.49 7.22
C PRO A 58 -0.42 12.34 5.99
N VAL A 59 0.78 12.18 5.42
CA VAL A 59 1.21 12.92 4.23
C VAL A 59 0.41 12.45 3.01
N LEU A 60 0.28 11.12 2.84
CA LEU A 60 -0.55 10.52 1.80
C LEU A 60 -2.01 10.99 1.91
N PHE A 61 -2.57 11.00 3.12
CA PHE A 61 -3.93 11.49 3.34
C PHE A 61 -4.10 12.93 2.88
N CYS A 62 -3.15 13.82 3.20
CA CYS A 62 -3.18 15.21 2.71
C CYS A 62 -3.05 15.29 1.19
N ASP A 63 -2.22 14.45 0.57
CA ASP A 63 -2.04 14.41 -0.88
C ASP A 63 -3.30 13.92 -1.60
N TYR A 64 -4.10 13.04 -0.99
CA TYR A 64 -5.42 12.69 -1.53
C TYR A 64 -6.46 13.79 -1.27
N LEU A 65 -6.45 14.39 -0.08
CA LEU A 65 -7.42 15.41 0.32
C LEU A 65 -7.31 16.69 -0.51
N GLN A 66 -6.11 17.05 -0.97
CA GLN A 66 -5.89 18.26 -1.79
C GLN A 66 -6.69 18.26 -3.10
N HIS A 67 -7.05 17.08 -3.62
CA HIS A 67 -7.88 16.95 -4.82
C HIS A 67 -9.33 17.38 -4.57
N ILE A 68 -9.79 17.31 -3.33
CA ILE A 68 -11.15 17.70 -2.91
C ILE A 68 -11.12 19.11 -2.30
N LEU A 69 -10.10 19.40 -1.48
CA LEU A 69 -9.90 20.66 -0.78
C LEU A 69 -8.51 21.23 -1.13
N PRO A 70 -8.39 22.07 -2.18
CA PRO A 70 -7.10 22.62 -2.62
C PRO A 70 -6.36 23.43 -1.54
N ALA A 71 -7.07 23.87 -0.50
CA ALA A 71 -6.50 24.56 0.65
C ALA A 71 -5.49 23.71 1.45
N THR A 72 -5.49 22.38 1.33
CA THR A 72 -4.52 21.50 2.00
C THR A 72 -3.26 21.24 1.18
N ALA A 73 -3.10 21.86 0.01
CA ALA A 73 -1.96 21.63 -0.87
C ALA A 73 -0.62 22.07 -0.24
N ASP A 74 -0.57 23.25 0.37
CA ASP A 74 0.67 23.86 0.88
C ASP A 74 0.48 24.64 2.19
N GLY A 75 1.56 24.76 2.97
CA GLY A 75 1.67 25.65 4.14
C GLY A 75 1.05 25.10 5.44
N THR A 76 0.65 26.02 6.32
CA THR A 76 0.08 25.72 7.64
C THR A 76 -1.15 24.79 7.60
N PRO A 77 -2.09 24.91 6.65
CA PRO A 77 -3.26 24.01 6.59
C PRO A 77 -2.88 22.53 6.38
N ARG A 78 -1.83 22.25 5.59
CA ARG A 78 -1.33 20.89 5.37
C ARG A 78 -0.77 20.29 6.67
N ILE A 79 0.03 21.07 7.39
CA ILE A 79 0.61 20.65 8.67
C ILE A 79 -0.50 20.37 9.70
N LEU A 80 -1.48 21.27 9.80
CA LEU A 80 -2.62 21.09 10.71
C LEU A 80 -3.46 19.87 10.35
N CYS A 81 -3.68 19.61 9.05
CA CYS A 81 -4.40 18.43 8.58
C CYS A 81 -3.65 17.13 8.92
N ALA A 82 -2.35 17.06 8.63
CA ALA A 82 -1.51 15.91 8.94
C ALA A 82 -1.45 15.64 10.46
N LEU A 83 -1.31 16.71 11.27
CA LEU A 83 -1.34 16.61 12.73
C LEU A 83 -2.71 16.13 13.23
N ALA A 84 -3.81 16.68 12.72
CA ALA A 84 -5.15 16.26 13.10
C ALA A 84 -5.39 14.78 12.77
N PHE A 85 -4.96 14.33 11.59
CA PHE A 85 -5.04 12.93 11.18
C PHE A 85 -4.21 12.00 12.09
N ALA A 86 -2.95 12.36 12.35
CA ALA A 86 -2.09 11.60 13.24
C ALA A 86 -2.63 11.52 14.67
N LEU A 87 -3.18 12.63 15.20
CA LEU A 87 -3.81 12.66 16.53
C LEU A 87 -5.09 11.84 16.57
N ALA A 88 -5.90 11.85 15.52
CA ALA A 88 -7.11 11.04 15.42
C ALA A 88 -6.77 9.53 15.45
N LEU A 89 -5.77 9.11 14.67
CA LEU A 89 -5.28 7.72 14.71
C LEU A 89 -4.67 7.36 16.07
N SER A 90 -3.89 8.26 16.66
CA SER A 90 -3.32 8.05 18.00
C SER A 90 -4.42 7.88 19.04
N TRP A 91 -5.47 8.71 18.99
CA TRP A 91 -6.62 8.59 19.87
C TRP A 91 -7.34 7.24 19.70
N LEU A 92 -7.52 6.77 18.47
CA LEU A 92 -8.11 5.46 18.20
C LEU A 92 -7.28 4.32 18.84
N ASN A 93 -5.94 4.41 18.77
CA ASN A 93 -5.05 3.45 19.40
C ASN A 93 -5.15 3.48 20.94
N TYR A 94 -5.35 4.65 21.54
CA TYR A 94 -5.58 4.79 22.98
C TYR A 94 -6.97 4.32 23.43
N ALA A 95 -7.98 4.33 22.55
CA ALA A 95 -9.35 3.96 22.88
C ALA A 95 -9.53 2.45 23.16
N GLY A 96 -8.52 1.63 22.86
CA GLY A 96 -8.45 0.22 23.24
C GLY A 96 -8.53 -0.75 22.06
N LEU A 97 -7.98 -1.95 22.27
CA LEU A 97 -7.79 -2.96 21.23
C LEU A 97 -9.08 -3.42 20.54
N ASN A 98 -10.20 -3.48 21.28
CA ASN A 98 -11.50 -3.84 20.68
C ASN A 98 -11.98 -2.80 19.67
N ILE A 99 -11.86 -1.50 20.00
CA ILE A 99 -12.28 -0.41 19.11
C ILE A 99 -11.38 -0.38 17.88
N MET A 100 -10.06 -0.46 18.09
CA MET A 100 -9.07 -0.54 17.01
C MET A 100 -9.33 -1.72 16.06
N GLY A 101 -9.61 -2.91 16.61
CA GLY A 101 -9.92 -4.10 15.81
C GLY A 101 -11.17 -3.94 14.94
N TRP A 102 -12.28 -3.46 15.50
CA TRP A 102 -13.51 -3.22 14.73
C TRP A 102 -13.34 -2.10 13.70
N SER A 103 -12.60 -1.04 14.03
CA SER A 103 -12.25 0.02 13.08
C SER A 103 -11.40 -0.50 11.94
N ALA A 104 -10.44 -1.39 12.20
CA ALA A 104 -9.62 -2.02 11.17
C ALA A 104 -10.46 -2.89 10.23
N VAL A 105 -11.42 -3.66 10.75
CA VAL A 105 -12.37 -4.44 9.93
C VAL A 105 -13.24 -3.52 9.08
N GLY A 106 -13.77 -2.43 9.65
CA GLY A 106 -14.56 -1.44 8.91
C GLY A 106 -13.76 -0.78 7.79
N LEU A 107 -12.51 -0.41 8.06
CA LEU A 107 -11.60 0.15 7.07
C LEU A 107 -11.28 -0.87 5.97
N ALA A 108 -11.03 -2.14 6.32
CA ALA A 108 -10.83 -3.20 5.34
C ALA A 108 -12.04 -3.35 4.42
N ILE A 109 -13.26 -3.41 4.96
CA ILE A 109 -14.47 -3.47 4.12
C ILE A 109 -14.56 -2.25 3.20
N PHE A 110 -14.28 -1.05 3.74
CA PHE A 110 -14.28 0.19 2.97
C PHE A 110 -13.25 0.19 1.82
N THR A 111 -12.03 -0.31 2.04
CA THR A 111 -10.99 -0.40 1.00
C THR A 111 -11.29 -1.49 -0.03
N ILE A 112 -12.00 -2.55 0.34
CA ILE A 112 -12.37 -3.65 -0.55
C ILE A 112 -13.52 -3.28 -1.49
N LEU A 113 -14.49 -2.50 -0.99
CA LEU A 113 -15.67 -2.05 -1.75
C LEU A 113 -15.36 -1.50 -3.16
N PRO A 114 -14.41 -0.55 -3.35
CA PRO A 114 -14.10 -0.05 -4.69
C PRO A 114 -13.57 -1.14 -5.61
N PHE A 115 -12.80 -2.11 -5.11
CA PHE A 115 -12.32 -3.23 -5.93
C PHE A 115 -13.47 -4.15 -6.36
N LEU A 116 -14.43 -4.42 -5.46
CA LEU A 116 -15.64 -5.19 -5.80
C LEU A 116 -16.50 -4.51 -6.86
N TYR A 117 -16.40 -3.19 -7.01
CA TYR A 117 -17.08 -2.44 -8.07
C TYR A 117 -16.26 -2.36 -9.36
N ILE A 118 -14.98 -1.95 -9.26
CA ILE A 118 -14.11 -1.68 -10.42
C ILE A 118 -13.76 -2.95 -11.16
N VAL A 119 -13.50 -4.06 -10.47
CA VAL A 119 -13.09 -5.32 -11.10
C VAL A 119 -14.20 -5.85 -12.04
N PRO A 120 -15.44 -6.06 -11.59
CA PRO A 120 -16.51 -6.52 -12.48
C PRO A 120 -16.87 -5.51 -13.57
N ALA A 121 -16.83 -4.21 -13.27
CA ALA A 121 -17.11 -3.17 -14.26
C ALA A 121 -16.06 -3.11 -15.38
N GLY A 122 -14.80 -3.43 -15.07
CA GLY A 122 -13.70 -3.41 -16.04
C GLY A 122 -13.53 -4.71 -16.82
N LEU A 123 -14.05 -5.85 -16.34
CA LEU A 123 -13.93 -7.16 -17.00
C LEU A 123 -14.40 -7.20 -18.47
N PRO A 124 -15.52 -6.56 -18.87
CA PRO A 124 -15.99 -6.60 -20.25
C PRO A 124 -15.06 -5.91 -21.26
N GLU A 125 -14.21 -4.98 -20.78
CA GLU A 125 -13.30 -4.19 -21.60
C GLU A 125 -11.86 -4.74 -21.57
N VAL A 126 -11.64 -5.91 -20.96
CA VAL A 126 -10.31 -6.53 -20.89
C VAL A 126 -9.98 -7.19 -22.23
N GLU A 127 -8.94 -6.71 -22.89
CA GLU A 127 -8.40 -7.36 -24.09
C GLU A 127 -7.16 -8.18 -23.72
N LEU A 128 -7.19 -9.49 -24.01
CA LEU A 128 -6.07 -10.39 -23.70
C LEU A 128 -4.78 -10.04 -24.47
N ALA A 129 -4.89 -9.34 -25.60
CA ALA A 129 -3.73 -8.89 -26.38
C ALA A 129 -2.83 -7.94 -25.58
N ASN A 130 -3.38 -7.24 -24.58
CA ASN A 130 -2.68 -6.22 -23.81
C ASN A 130 -1.65 -6.81 -22.84
N PHE A 131 -1.84 -8.08 -22.44
CA PHE A 131 -0.88 -8.79 -21.59
C PHE A 131 0.39 -9.21 -22.35
N LEU A 132 0.38 -9.20 -23.69
CA LEU A 132 1.53 -9.53 -24.51
C LEU A 132 2.44 -8.30 -24.75
N VAL A 133 1.97 -7.10 -24.42
CA VAL A 133 2.77 -5.88 -24.50
C VAL A 133 3.63 -5.78 -23.25
N VAL A 134 4.76 -6.49 -23.27
CA VAL A 134 5.75 -6.42 -22.20
C VAL A 134 6.51 -5.10 -22.34
N PRO A 135 6.49 -4.20 -21.33
CA PRO A 135 7.30 -2.99 -21.37
C PRO A 135 8.79 -3.36 -21.49
N ARG A 136 9.57 -2.50 -22.16
CA ARG A 136 11.02 -2.71 -22.29
C ARG A 136 11.66 -2.75 -20.91
N LEU A 137 11.99 -3.96 -20.44
CA LEU A 137 12.59 -4.25 -19.13
C LEU A 137 13.88 -3.45 -18.84
N GLN A 138 14.53 -2.91 -19.88
CA GLN A 138 15.73 -2.09 -19.80
C GLN A 138 15.47 -0.64 -19.36
N GLU A 139 14.25 -0.12 -19.50
CA GLU A 139 13.88 1.24 -19.07
C GLU A 139 13.32 1.26 -17.64
N MET A 140 13.22 0.10 -16.98
CA MET A 140 12.60 -0.03 -15.67
C MET A 140 13.61 0.24 -14.55
N ASP A 141 13.24 1.12 -13.61
CA ASP A 141 13.98 1.35 -12.38
C ASP A 141 13.76 0.16 -11.43
N TRP A 142 14.66 -0.82 -11.52
CA TRP A 142 14.61 -2.05 -10.74
C TRP A 142 14.72 -1.79 -9.24
N GLN A 143 15.49 -0.78 -8.82
CA GLN A 143 15.64 -0.44 -7.41
C GLN A 143 14.31 0.05 -6.82
N LYS A 144 13.65 0.99 -7.50
CA LYS A 144 12.37 1.53 -7.04
C LYS A 144 11.27 0.46 -7.07
N TYR A 145 11.21 -0.33 -8.14
CA TYR A 145 10.23 -1.40 -8.28
C TYR A 145 10.35 -2.44 -7.16
N LEU A 146 11.57 -2.93 -6.90
CA LEU A 146 11.81 -3.91 -5.84
C LEU A 146 11.54 -3.34 -4.45
N ASN A 147 11.89 -2.06 -4.21
CA ASN A 147 11.64 -1.42 -2.92
C ASN A 147 10.14 -1.30 -2.61
N VAL A 148 9.35 -0.83 -3.59
CA VAL A 148 7.89 -0.73 -3.45
C VAL A 148 7.26 -2.10 -3.27
N LEU A 149 7.68 -3.10 -4.06
CA LEU A 149 7.18 -4.47 -3.91
C LEU A 149 7.51 -5.08 -2.56
N PHE A 150 8.73 -4.87 -2.06
CA PHE A 150 9.15 -5.38 -0.76
C PHE A 150 8.30 -4.77 0.34
N TRP A 151 8.11 -3.44 0.31
CA TRP A 151 7.28 -2.74 1.28
C TRP A 151 5.82 -3.22 1.28
N ASN A 152 5.22 -3.45 0.10
CA ASN A 152 3.84 -3.92 -0.03
C ASN A 152 3.61 -5.36 0.47
N LEU A 153 4.65 -6.20 0.55
CA LEU A 153 4.53 -7.63 0.82
C LEU A 153 5.14 -8.08 2.15
N ASN A 154 5.70 -7.15 2.93
CA ASN A 154 6.29 -7.39 4.25
C ASN A 154 5.26 -7.21 5.39
N TYR A 155 5.67 -7.27 6.66
CA TYR A 155 4.86 -7.10 7.89
C TYR A 155 4.01 -8.29 8.37
N TRP A 156 4.23 -9.50 7.86
CA TRP A 156 3.49 -10.70 8.32
C TRP A 156 3.85 -11.10 9.76
N ASP A 157 5.07 -10.81 10.17
CA ASP A 157 5.61 -11.00 11.52
C ASP A 157 4.92 -10.11 12.56
N SER A 158 4.48 -8.91 12.19
CA SER A 158 3.82 -7.95 13.08
C SER A 158 2.51 -8.50 13.67
N ALA A 159 1.83 -9.40 12.96
CA ALA A 159 0.64 -10.08 13.48
C ALA A 159 0.93 -10.90 14.76
N SER A 160 2.18 -11.35 14.96
CA SER A 160 2.59 -12.12 16.14
C SER A 160 2.50 -11.35 17.45
N THR A 161 2.54 -10.01 17.40
CA THR A 161 2.42 -9.14 18.58
C THR A 161 1.04 -9.21 19.23
N LEU A 162 0.04 -9.73 18.51
CA LEU A 162 -1.32 -9.96 19.00
C LEU A 162 -1.57 -11.42 19.37
N ALA A 163 -0.58 -12.31 19.25
CA ALA A 163 -0.77 -13.75 19.42
C ALA A 163 -1.24 -14.14 20.84
N GLY A 164 -0.91 -13.37 21.87
CA GLY A 164 -1.36 -13.63 23.25
C GLY A 164 -2.81 -13.22 23.52
N GLU A 165 -3.42 -12.38 22.68
CA GLU A 165 -4.84 -11.99 22.78
C GLU A 165 -5.77 -12.95 22.01
N VAL A 166 -5.21 -13.84 21.17
CA VAL A 166 -5.97 -14.79 20.36
C VAL A 166 -6.34 -16.02 21.18
N ARG A 167 -7.62 -16.40 21.14
CA ARG A 167 -8.09 -17.68 21.70
C ARG A 167 -7.64 -18.83 20.80
N ASP A 168 -6.91 -19.79 21.37
CA ASP A 168 -6.34 -20.94 20.65
C ASP A 168 -5.48 -20.52 19.43
N PRO A 169 -4.32 -19.86 19.66
CA PRO A 169 -3.47 -19.37 18.59
C PRO A 169 -3.00 -20.49 17.66
N ARG A 170 -2.84 -21.73 18.17
CA ARG A 170 -2.39 -22.90 17.40
C ARG A 170 -3.27 -23.22 16.19
N ARG A 171 -4.57 -22.93 16.26
CA ARG A 171 -5.52 -23.20 15.17
C ARG A 171 -5.95 -21.92 14.46
N VAL A 172 -6.27 -20.88 15.21
CA VAL A 172 -6.83 -19.65 14.66
C VAL A 172 -5.79 -18.85 13.90
N PHE A 173 -4.57 -18.76 14.42
CA PHE A 173 -3.51 -17.94 13.84
C PHE A 173 -3.11 -18.41 12.42
N PRO A 174 -2.77 -19.69 12.16
CA PRO A 174 -2.43 -20.13 10.80
C PRO A 174 -3.60 -20.00 9.81
N GLN A 175 -4.84 -20.24 10.27
CA GLN A 175 -6.02 -20.08 9.43
C GLN A 175 -6.28 -18.61 9.06
N ALA A 176 -6.15 -17.69 10.03
CA ALA A 176 -6.31 -16.26 9.83
C ALA A 176 -5.24 -15.71 8.88
N LEU A 177 -3.97 -16.09 9.06
CA LEU A 177 -2.87 -15.70 8.19
C LEU A 177 -3.05 -16.20 6.76
N CYS A 178 -3.45 -17.46 6.58
CA CYS A 178 -3.71 -18.02 5.26
C CYS A 178 -4.86 -17.28 4.56
N LEU A 179 -5.96 -17.00 5.27
CA LEU A 179 -7.09 -16.24 4.72
C LEU A 179 -6.68 -14.81 4.36
N ALA A 180 -5.94 -14.13 5.24
CA ALA A 180 -5.42 -12.79 4.99
C ALA A 180 -4.49 -12.76 3.78
N MET A 181 -3.59 -13.74 3.65
CA MET A 181 -2.71 -13.90 2.49
C MET A 181 -3.49 -14.05 1.19
N MET A 182 -4.48 -14.96 1.17
CA MET A 182 -5.33 -15.16 0.00
C MET A 182 -6.08 -13.88 -0.38
N PHE A 183 -6.54 -13.13 0.63
CA PHE A 183 -7.24 -11.88 0.44
C PHE A 183 -6.33 -10.80 -0.17
N VAL A 184 -5.11 -10.65 0.35
CA VAL A 184 -4.10 -9.70 -0.15
C VAL A 184 -3.69 -10.06 -1.58
N ILE A 185 -3.41 -11.33 -1.87
CA ILE A 185 -3.07 -11.77 -3.23
C ILE A 185 -4.21 -11.44 -4.20
N ALA A 186 -5.47 -11.69 -3.81
CA ALA A 186 -6.63 -11.34 -4.62
C ALA A 186 -6.73 -9.82 -4.85
N SER A 187 -6.52 -9.00 -3.82
CA SER A 187 -6.60 -7.54 -3.93
C SER A 187 -5.51 -6.93 -4.81
N TYR A 188 -4.36 -7.59 -4.97
CA TYR A 188 -3.36 -7.16 -5.96
C TYR A 188 -3.65 -7.72 -7.35
N VAL A 189 -3.93 -9.03 -7.47
CA VAL A 189 -4.04 -9.70 -8.78
C VAL A 189 -5.25 -9.22 -9.57
N PHE A 190 -6.43 -9.10 -8.96
CA PHE A 190 -7.65 -8.76 -9.72
C PHE A 190 -7.62 -7.33 -10.29
N PRO A 191 -7.30 -6.28 -9.51
CA PRO A 191 -7.23 -4.92 -10.03
C PRO A 191 -6.11 -4.75 -11.05
N LEU A 192 -4.94 -5.36 -10.82
CA LEU A 192 -3.85 -5.33 -11.79
C LEU A 192 -4.23 -6.03 -13.10
N PHE A 193 -4.91 -7.17 -13.02
CA PHE A 193 -5.40 -7.88 -14.21
C PHE A 193 -6.32 -7.00 -15.05
N VAL A 194 -7.29 -6.33 -14.41
CA VAL A 194 -8.21 -5.43 -15.10
C VAL A 194 -7.49 -4.18 -15.61
N GLY A 195 -6.59 -3.59 -14.82
CA GLY A 195 -5.83 -2.39 -15.20
C GLY A 195 -4.93 -2.62 -16.42
N VAL A 196 -4.14 -3.70 -16.41
CA VAL A 196 -3.29 -4.10 -17.56
C VAL A 196 -4.17 -4.48 -18.76
N GLY A 197 -5.26 -5.20 -18.52
CA GLY A 197 -6.22 -5.59 -19.54
C GLY A 197 -6.88 -4.41 -20.26
N ARG A 198 -7.00 -3.25 -19.61
CA ARG A 198 -7.58 -2.01 -20.18
C ARG A 198 -6.55 -1.00 -20.67
N LEU A 199 -5.26 -1.20 -20.43
CA LEU A 199 -4.21 -0.21 -20.67
C LEU A 199 -4.15 0.25 -22.14
N LEU A 200 -4.44 -0.66 -23.07
CA LEU A 200 -4.46 -0.37 -24.51
C LEU A 200 -5.80 0.24 -24.97
N ALA A 201 -6.91 -0.02 -24.27
CA ALA A 201 -8.18 0.69 -24.52
C ALA A 201 -8.06 2.20 -24.21
N LEU A 202 -7.30 2.58 -23.17
CA LEU A 202 -6.98 3.97 -22.87
C LEU A 202 -5.94 4.58 -23.82
N ALA A 203 -5.01 3.78 -24.35
CA ALA A 203 -4.04 4.22 -25.37
C ALA A 203 -4.68 4.37 -26.76
N VAL A 204 -5.81 3.71 -27.03
CA VAL A 204 -6.51 3.66 -28.33
C VAL A 204 -7.76 4.57 -28.37
N ASP A 205 -8.22 5.13 -27.24
CA ASP A 205 -9.33 6.10 -27.26
C ASP A 205 -8.93 7.39 -28.00
N PRO A 206 -9.52 7.69 -29.18
CA PRO A 206 -9.16 8.86 -29.98
C PRO A 206 -9.35 10.19 -29.24
N LYS A 207 -10.31 10.25 -28.29
CA LYS A 207 -10.55 11.47 -27.50
C LYS A 207 -9.47 11.72 -26.46
N HIS A 208 -8.88 10.66 -25.90
CA HIS A 208 -7.83 10.77 -24.89
C HIS A 208 -6.49 11.15 -25.54
N GLN A 209 -6.20 10.58 -26.72
CA GLN A 209 -5.00 10.88 -27.50
C GLN A 209 -5.00 12.32 -28.04
N ASP A 210 -6.17 12.83 -28.47
CA ASP A 210 -6.36 14.24 -28.82
C ASP A 210 -6.17 15.17 -27.62
N CYS A 211 -6.61 14.77 -26.43
CA CYS A 211 -6.46 15.56 -25.21
C CYS A 211 -4.98 15.67 -24.79
N VAL A 212 -4.25 14.56 -24.82
CA VAL A 212 -2.80 14.51 -24.52
C VAL A 212 -2.00 15.27 -25.58
N ALA A 213 -2.32 15.12 -26.86
CA ALA A 213 -1.66 15.85 -27.95
C ALA A 213 -1.88 17.37 -27.85
N LYS A 214 -3.11 17.81 -27.54
CA LYS A 214 -3.43 19.23 -27.31
C LYS A 214 -2.72 19.79 -26.07
N CYS A 215 -2.66 19.01 -24.99
CA CYS A 215 -1.98 19.41 -23.76
C CYS A 215 -0.46 19.52 -23.96
N SER A 216 0.14 18.59 -24.70
CA SER A 216 1.58 18.61 -25.06
C SER A 216 1.92 19.78 -26.00
N ALA A 217 1.05 20.10 -26.96
CA ALA A 217 1.22 21.26 -27.84
C ALA A 217 1.12 22.58 -27.09
N ALA A 218 0.16 22.71 -26.16
CA ALA A 218 0.02 23.89 -25.30
C ALA A 218 1.22 24.07 -24.35
N LEU A 219 1.85 22.97 -23.89
CA LEU A 219 3.04 23.03 -23.05
C LEU A 219 4.29 23.53 -23.80
N LYS A 220 4.38 23.27 -25.11
CA LYS A 220 5.52 23.69 -25.95
C LYS A 220 5.48 25.17 -26.34
N SER A 221 4.31 25.83 -26.26
CA SER A 221 4.16 27.26 -26.52
C SER A 221 4.45 28.16 -25.32
N LEU A 222 4.66 27.59 -24.13
CA LEU A 222 4.95 28.33 -22.89
C LEU A 222 6.46 28.57 -22.72
N THR A 223 6.84 29.72 -22.15
CA THR A 223 8.23 30.07 -21.84
C THR A 223 8.79 29.15 -20.74
N GLN A 224 10.12 28.96 -20.67
CA GLN A 224 10.76 27.96 -19.78
C GLN A 224 10.38 28.10 -18.29
N ASP A 225 10.08 29.31 -17.80
CA ASP A 225 9.62 29.53 -16.42
C ASP A 225 8.17 29.06 -16.18
N GLU A 226 7.30 29.18 -17.18
CA GLU A 226 5.94 28.64 -17.12
C GLU A 226 5.94 27.11 -17.29
N GLN A 227 6.87 26.56 -18.08
CA GLN A 227 7.09 25.11 -18.16
C GLN A 227 7.49 24.50 -16.81
N LYS A 228 8.32 25.18 -16.01
CA LYS A 228 8.66 24.71 -14.65
C LYS A 228 7.46 24.72 -13.70
N LYS A 229 6.57 25.72 -13.81
CA LYS A 229 5.29 25.75 -13.06
C LYS A 229 4.34 24.65 -13.51
N CYS A 230 4.21 24.41 -14.82
CA CYS A 230 3.42 23.32 -15.38
C CYS A 230 4.01 21.94 -15.07
N HIS A 231 5.33 21.77 -14.99
CA HIS A 231 5.95 20.50 -14.61
C HIS A 231 5.63 20.12 -13.15
N LYS A 232 5.51 21.13 -12.28
CA LYS A 232 5.02 20.97 -10.90
C LYS A 232 3.56 20.50 -10.84
N ILE A 233 2.75 20.84 -11.85
CA ILE A 233 1.34 20.41 -12.01
C ILE A 233 1.25 19.08 -12.80
N SER A 234 2.21 18.77 -13.69
CA SER A 234 2.26 17.54 -14.48
C SER A 234 2.51 16.30 -13.63
N HIS A 235 3.21 16.44 -12.50
CA HIS A 235 3.30 15.37 -11.51
C HIS A 235 1.94 14.97 -10.95
N VAL A 236 0.96 15.89 -10.90
CA VAL A 236 -0.41 15.63 -10.44
C VAL A 236 -1.23 14.91 -11.51
N CYS A 237 -1.00 15.18 -12.80
CA CYS A 237 -1.73 14.53 -13.90
C CYS A 237 -1.15 13.15 -14.28
N SER A 238 0.18 12.98 -14.24
CA SER A 238 0.78 11.64 -14.36
C SER A 238 0.49 10.76 -13.15
N ALA A 239 0.28 11.32 -11.95
CA ALA A 239 -0.12 10.56 -10.78
C ALA A 239 -1.52 9.93 -10.91
N THR A 240 -2.42 10.47 -11.73
CA THR A 240 -3.72 9.83 -12.00
C THR A 240 -3.60 8.63 -12.96
N VAL A 241 -2.59 8.63 -13.84
CA VAL A 241 -2.33 7.52 -14.78
C VAL A 241 -1.38 6.46 -14.16
N LEU A 242 -0.42 6.88 -13.33
CA LEU A 242 0.47 5.97 -12.60
C LEU A 242 -0.12 5.47 -11.28
N GLY A 243 -1.10 6.17 -10.69
CA GLY A 243 -1.78 5.80 -9.44
C GLY A 243 -2.79 4.66 -9.60
N VAL A 244 -2.95 4.13 -10.81
CA VAL A 244 -3.64 2.85 -11.08
C VAL A 244 -2.63 1.69 -11.15
N LEU A 245 -1.33 1.98 -11.07
CA LEU A 245 -0.22 1.02 -11.26
C LEU A 245 0.75 0.93 -10.07
N ILE A 246 0.41 1.48 -8.90
CA ILE A 246 1.11 1.21 -7.63
C ILE A 246 0.07 0.87 -6.57
#